data_AF-A0A0F9JIA7-F1
#
_entry.id   AF-A0A0F9JIA7-F1
#
_cell.length_a   1.000
_cell.length_b   1.000
_cell.length_c   1.000
_cell.angle_alpha   90.00
_cell.angle_beta   90.00
_cell.angle_gamma   90.00
#
_symmetry.space_group_name_H-M   'P 1'
#
loop_
_entity.id
_entity.type
_entity.pdbx_description
1 polymer ?
#
loop_
_entity_poly.entity_id
_entity_poly.type
_entity_poly.pdbx_seq_one_letter_code
_entity_poly.pdbx_strand_id
1 'polypeptide(L)'
;MGKYKNIRELANAFKSGELSGWVLMVDNDKTHLRWIGPKPDGIEADTDAGDEFEYKKSDEGYLLWNSPDVYILDQALAAAGIPNEGV
;
A
#
# COMPACT_ATOMS: atom_id res chain seq x y z
N MET A 1 -13.11 -7.25 -2.20
CA MET A 1 -11.92 -8.07 -2.50
C MET A 1 -11.02 -7.24 -3.40
N GLY A 2 -9.77 -6.99 -3.02
CA GLY A 2 -8.86 -6.04 -3.70
C GLY A 2 -8.50 -6.44 -5.14
N LYS A 3 -8.02 -5.50 -5.96
CA LYS A 3 -7.58 -5.71 -7.35
C LYS A 3 -6.51 -6.79 -7.41
N TYR A 4 -5.43 -6.64 -6.64
CA TYR A 4 -4.33 -7.60 -6.59
C TYR A 4 -4.66 -8.70 -5.58
N LYS A 5 -4.63 -9.95 -6.03
CA LYS A 5 -5.12 -11.10 -5.25
C LYS A 5 -4.06 -11.74 -4.37
N ASN A 6 -2.78 -11.46 -4.62
CA ASN A 6 -1.65 -12.02 -3.90
C ASN A 6 -0.43 -11.09 -3.99
N ILE A 7 0.57 -11.35 -3.15
CA ILE A 7 1.78 -10.51 -3.06
C ILE A 7 2.58 -10.48 -4.37
N ARG A 8 2.52 -11.54 -5.19
CA ARG A 8 3.24 -11.61 -6.47
C ARG A 8 2.66 -10.64 -7.49
N GLU A 9 1.33 -10.59 -7.61
CA GLU A 9 0.64 -9.62 -8.46
C GLU A 9 0.93 -8.18 -8.03
N LEU A 10 0.88 -7.93 -6.72
CA LEU A 10 1.20 -6.62 -6.15
C LEU A 10 2.66 -6.21 -6.45
N ALA A 11 3.61 -7.12 -6.24
CA ALA A 11 5.03 -6.88 -6.53
C ALA A 11 5.28 -6.60 -8.01
N ASN A 12 4.57 -7.28 -8.92
CA ASN A 12 4.66 -7.01 -10.35
C ASN A 12 4.12 -5.63 -10.70
N ALA A 13 3.02 -5.19 -10.08
CA ALA A 13 2.46 -3.85 -10.29
C ALA A 13 3.38 -2.73 -9.77
N PHE A 14 4.12 -2.96 -8.68
CA PHE A 14 5.18 -2.06 -8.25
C PHE A 14 6.32 -2.01 -9.27
N LYS A 15 6.79 -3.16 -9.77
CA LYS A 15 7.88 -3.24 -10.75
C LYS A 15 7.51 -2.62 -12.11
N SER A 16 6.24 -2.68 -12.51
CA SER A 16 5.76 -2.06 -13.75
C SER A 16 5.55 -0.54 -13.64
N GLY A 17 5.55 0.00 -12.43
CA GLY A 17 5.26 1.42 -12.17
C GLY A 17 3.76 1.75 -12.09
N GLU A 18 2.86 0.77 -12.20
CA GLU A 18 1.40 0.98 -12.04
C GLU A 18 1.04 1.57 -10.67
N LEU A 19 1.87 1.30 -9.66
CA LEU A 19 1.70 1.78 -8.30
C LEU A 19 2.60 2.96 -7.96
N SER A 20 3.00 3.75 -8.95
CA SER A 20 3.74 5.00 -8.71
C SER A 20 2.95 5.91 -7.76
N GLY A 21 3.61 6.37 -6.69
CA GLY A 21 2.99 7.17 -5.63
C GLY A 21 2.35 6.35 -4.51
N TRP A 22 2.39 5.02 -4.55
CA TRP A 22 1.96 4.14 -3.47
C TRP A 22 3.14 3.48 -2.77
N VAL A 23 2.94 3.11 -1.51
CA VAL A 23 3.82 2.20 -0.75
C VAL A 23 3.02 1.10 -0.08
N LEU A 24 3.62 -0.07 0.07
CA LEU A 24 3.09 -1.13 0.91
C LEU A 24 3.53 -0.88 2.37
N MET A 25 2.55 -0.63 3.23
CA MET A 25 2.73 -0.59 4.67
C MET A 25 2.55 -2.00 5.23
N VAL A 26 3.51 -2.42 6.07
CA VAL A 26 3.45 -3.67 6.82
C VAL A 26 3.33 -3.31 8.29
N ASP A 27 2.22 -3.69 8.90
CA ASP A 27 1.94 -3.57 10.33
C ASP A 27 1.86 -4.98 10.93
N ASN A 28 1.87 -5.11 12.25
CA ASN A 28 1.89 -6.40 12.95
C ASN A 28 0.72 -7.32 12.55
N ASP A 29 -0.45 -6.73 12.31
CA ASP A 29 -1.70 -7.48 12.10
C ASP A 29 -2.21 -7.40 10.67
N LYS A 30 -1.68 -6.48 9.85
CA LYS A 30 -2.19 -6.23 8.50
C LYS A 30 -1.17 -5.56 7.61
N THR A 31 -1.40 -5.70 6.31
CA THR A 31 -0.76 -4.86 5.31
C THR A 31 -1.77 -3.90 4.71
N HIS A 32 -1.34 -2.75 4.19
CA HIS A 32 -2.21 -1.85 3.45
C HIS A 32 -1.40 -0.99 2.49
N LEU A 33 -2.06 -0.46 1.45
CA LEU A 33 -1.44 0.51 0.57
C LEU A 33 -1.66 1.92 1.10
N ARG A 34 -0.59 2.72 1.14
CA ARG A 34 -0.63 4.14 1.50
C ARG A 34 -0.19 4.98 0.32
N TRP A 35 -0.96 6.02 -0.01
CA TRP A 35 -0.55 7.01 -0.99
C TRP A 35 0.49 7.95 -0.37
N ILE A 36 1.60 8.13 -1.07
CA ILE A 36 2.68 9.07 -0.74
C ILE A 36 3.01 10.00 -1.91
N GLY A 37 2.25 9.90 -3.00
CA GLY A 37 2.38 10.79 -4.16
C GLY A 37 1.95 12.22 -3.83
N PRO A 38 2.24 13.17 -4.72
CA PRO A 38 1.87 14.57 -4.52
C PRO A 38 0.34 14.70 -4.38
N LYS A 39 -0.07 15.65 -3.54
CA LYS A 39 -1.46 16.11 -3.51
C LYS A 39 -1.73 17.01 -4.73
N PRO A 40 -2.97 17.03 -5.25
CA PRO A 40 -3.38 18.01 -6.25
C PRO A 40 -3.16 19.45 -5.78
N ASP A 41 -2.86 20.36 -6.71
CA ASP A 41 -2.72 21.78 -6.41
C ASP A 41 -3.98 22.33 -5.72
N GLY A 42 -3.78 23.09 -4.64
CA GLY A 42 -4.86 23.67 -3.83
C GLY A 42 -5.46 22.74 -2.78
N ILE A 43 -4.97 21.50 -2.65
CA ILE A 43 -5.32 20.62 -1.52
C ILE A 43 -4.23 20.74 -0.45
N GLU A 44 -4.55 21.46 0.62
CA GLU A 44 -3.68 21.64 1.79
C GLU A 44 -3.97 20.58 2.87
N ALA A 45 -2.93 20.19 3.60
CA ALA A 45 -3.08 19.33 4.78
C ALA A 45 -3.85 20.06 5.89
N ASP A 46 -4.46 19.30 6.81
CA ASP A 46 -5.21 19.81 7.96
C ASP A 46 -6.38 20.74 7.57
N THR A 47 -6.95 20.49 6.39
CA THR A 47 -8.19 21.11 5.90
C THR A 47 -9.19 20.02 5.55
N ASP A 48 -10.49 20.35 5.53
CA ASP A 48 -11.54 19.40 5.14
C ASP A 48 -11.28 18.76 3.77
N ALA A 49 -10.76 19.54 2.81
CA ALA A 49 -10.41 19.04 1.48
C ALA A 49 -9.19 18.10 1.49
N GLY A 50 -8.21 18.39 2.36
CA GLY A 50 -7.07 17.50 2.60
C GLY A 50 -7.49 16.17 3.21
N ASP A 51 -8.34 16.22 4.23
CA ASP A 51 -8.85 15.04 4.92
C ASP A 51 -9.72 14.18 3.99
N GLU A 52 -10.59 14.81 3.19
CA GLU A 52 -11.40 14.10 2.20
C GLU A 52 -10.52 13.43 1.12
N PHE A 53 -9.43 14.07 0.70
CA PHE A 53 -8.48 13.49 -0.23
C PHE A 53 -7.79 12.25 0.37
N GLU A 54 -7.26 12.35 1.59
CA GLU A 54 -6.62 11.23 2.27
C GLU A 54 -7.60 10.07 2.50
N TYR A 55 -8.86 10.37 2.85
CA TYR A 55 -9.91 9.36 2.98
C TYR A 55 -10.16 8.63 1.66
N LYS A 56 -10.32 9.37 0.55
CA LYS A 56 -10.48 8.77 -0.80
C LYS A 56 -9.28 7.91 -1.18
N LYS A 57 -8.06 8.33 -0.84
CA LYS A 57 -6.86 7.53 -1.09
C LYS A 57 -6.78 6.28 -0.22
N SER A 58 -7.25 6.34 1.02
CA SER A 58 -7.39 5.15 1.86
C SER A 58 -8.36 4.14 1.24
N ASP A 59 -9.53 4.59 0.76
CA ASP A 59 -10.52 3.74 0.09
C ASP A 59 -9.97 3.12 -1.21
N GLU A 60 -9.30 3.92 -2.04
CA GLU A 60 -8.59 3.41 -3.23
C GLU A 60 -7.55 2.34 -2.85
N GLY A 61 -6.76 2.58 -1.80
CA GLY A 61 -5.78 1.62 -1.29
C GLY A 61 -6.41 0.28 -0.92
N TYR A 62 -7.56 0.31 -0.24
CA TYR A 62 -8.32 -0.90 0.13
C TYR A 62 -8.88 -1.63 -1.10
N LEU A 63 -9.34 -0.89 -2.11
CA LEU A 63 -9.81 -1.48 -3.37
C LEU A 63 -8.68 -2.09 -4.20
N LEU A 64 -7.46 -1.56 -4.11
CA LEU A 64 -6.27 -2.12 -4.76
C LEU A 64 -5.76 -3.35 -4.01
N TRP A 65 -5.63 -3.23 -2.69
CA TRP A 65 -5.11 -4.26 -1.80
C TRP A 65 -5.95 -4.35 -0.53
N ASN A 66 -6.74 -5.42 -0.47
CA ASN A 66 -7.53 -5.76 0.71
C ASN A 66 -6.82 -6.91 1.41
N SER A 67 -5.90 -6.56 2.31
CA SER A 67 -4.98 -7.48 2.95
C SER A 67 -5.71 -8.71 3.49
N PRO A 68 -5.32 -9.93 3.11
CA PRO A 68 -5.67 -11.08 3.92
C PRO A 68 -4.97 -10.94 5.29
N ASP A 69 -5.61 -11.43 6.37
CA ASP A 69 -5.07 -11.50 7.75
C ASP A 69 -3.90 -12.49 7.86
N VAL A 70 -2.90 -12.33 7.01
CA VAL A 70 -1.78 -13.25 6.91
C VAL A 70 -0.54 -12.48 7.34
N TYR A 71 0.23 -13.08 8.24
CA TYR A 71 1.55 -12.64 8.63
C TYR A 71 2.48 -12.79 7.40
N ILE A 72 2.42 -11.84 6.47
CA ILE A 72 3.15 -11.88 5.19
C ILE A 72 4.56 -11.28 5.30
N LEU A 73 5.03 -10.95 6.51
CA LEU A 73 6.33 -10.31 6.72
C LEU A 73 7.45 -11.11 6.03
N ASP A 74 7.50 -12.43 6.19
CA ASP A 74 8.50 -13.28 5.54
C ASP A 74 8.42 -13.25 4.01
N GLN A 75 7.20 -13.29 3.45
CA GLN A 75 7.01 -13.26 1.99
C GLN A 75 7.32 -11.88 1.42
N ALA A 76 7.01 -10.82 2.16
CA ALA A 76 7.29 -9.44 1.78
C ALA A 76 8.80 -9.17 1.81
N LEU A 77 9.50 -9.59 2.88
CA LEU A 77 10.95 -9.51 2.99
C LEU A 77 11.65 -10.30 1.88
N ALA A 78 11.21 -11.55 1.64
CA ALA A 78 11.74 -12.37 0.55
C ALA A 78 11.51 -11.74 -0.83
N ALA A 79 10.33 -11.18 -1.10
CA ALA A 79 10.02 -10.52 -2.37
C ALA A 79 10.82 -9.22 -2.58
N ALA A 80 11.14 -8.50 -1.49
CA ALA A 80 11.95 -7.30 -1.50
C ALA A 80 13.47 -7.57 -1.52
N GLY A 81 13.89 -8.83 -1.35
CA GLY A 81 15.30 -9.20 -1.24
C GLY A 81 15.94 -8.75 0.07
N ILE A 82 15.13 -8.50 1.11
CA ILE A 82 15.60 -8.09 2.43
C ILE A 82 15.82 -9.37 3.25
N PRO A 83 17.02 -9.60 3.82
CA PRO A 83 17.25 -10.73 4.71
C PRO A 83 16.32 -10.63 5.92
N ASN A 84 15.55 -11.68 6.19
CA ASN A 84 14.87 -11.80 7.49
C ASN A 84 15.85 -12.45 8.47
N GLU A 85 16.41 -11.67 9.40
CA GLU A 85 17.35 -12.17 10.43
C GLU A 85 16.63 -12.76 11.66
N GLY A 86 15.30 -12.92 11.64
CA GLY A 86 14.53 -13.37 12.81
C GLY A 86 13.45 -14.41 12.50
N VAL A 87 13.85 -15.69 12.56
CA VAL A 87 13.12 -16.75 13.29
C VAL A 87 14.14 -17.62 14.03
#